data_AF-A0A2N8PF51-F1
#
_entry.id   AF-A0A2N8PF51-F1
#
_cell.length_a   1.000
_cell.length_b   1.000
_cell.length_c   1.000
_cell.angle_alpha   90.00
_cell.angle_beta   90.00
_cell.angle_gamma   90.00
#
_symmetry.space_group_name_H-M   'P 1'
#
loop_
_entity.id
_entity.type
_entity.pdbx_description
1 polymer ?
#
loop_
_entity_poly.entity_id
_entity_poly.type
_entity_poly.pdbx_seq_one_letter_code
_entity_poly.pdbx_strand_id
1 'polypeptide(L)'
;MVRTGGGVTVGSWPVGTPEWMPPTETERRLYEATARGDGDGQVAAIAGVDLYLAVPQQGQEPLPVYDDPTAGGKCIPVLTRGMLPPWEPQRFFDRVSIEELAQDWPNDKWRLAINPGTPFAAYLPASPAHRAAWLRVRAQVGVRPGGLLVTHYAGPLHGPVAQGLACGAPLAVHHSVPWNELGTAFLDYSEDAETLRAQWSVADPVSWQQRFDQLLDGQFVPAETETALRARATASGAESGGTSEDGSPAEAGDGAPTAVPELVDRYEERFRTDGLLPADGRVVSLVALDLAHAVGLVRWGLGARLCAPPQAEQAVMRVAARAQEVYGSWEEFAAGYALGRALAYDNGWFGPAYAETAHLHRVLTQDPASPWRGLSFD
;
A
#
# COMPACT_ATOMS: atom_id res chain seq x y z
N MET A 1 27.53 23.93 -33.17
CA MET A 1 27.08 24.53 -31.90
C MET A 1 26.19 23.50 -31.23
N VAL A 2 26.80 22.57 -30.51
CA VAL A 2 26.15 21.36 -29.99
C VAL A 2 25.58 21.71 -28.61
N ARG A 3 24.25 21.69 -28.47
CA ARG A 3 23.58 21.76 -27.17
C ARG A 3 23.78 20.40 -26.48
N THR A 4 24.54 20.40 -25.41
CA THR A 4 24.64 19.31 -24.44
C THR A 4 23.26 19.04 -23.83
N GLY A 5 22.78 17.80 -23.96
CA GLY A 5 21.55 17.33 -23.32
C GLY A 5 21.67 17.39 -21.80
N GLY A 6 20.62 17.90 -21.15
CA GLY A 6 20.51 17.88 -19.69
C GLY A 6 20.44 16.43 -19.21
N GLY A 7 21.49 15.98 -18.53
CA GLY A 7 21.47 14.73 -17.79
C GLY A 7 20.42 14.82 -16.69
N VAL A 8 19.72 13.71 -16.44
CA VAL A 8 18.93 13.52 -15.23
C VAL A 8 19.90 13.65 -14.05
N THR A 9 19.90 14.80 -13.37
CA THR A 9 20.57 14.93 -12.08
C THR A 9 19.79 14.10 -11.07
N VAL A 10 20.25 12.88 -10.84
CA VAL A 10 19.97 12.16 -9.60
C VAL A 10 20.59 13.01 -8.49
N GLY A 11 19.78 13.41 -7.51
CA GLY A 11 20.19 14.36 -6.48
C GLY A 11 21.55 14.02 -5.87
N SER A 12 22.40 15.03 -5.71
CA SER A 12 23.66 14.94 -4.97
C SER A 12 23.35 14.52 -3.53
N TRP A 13 23.75 13.30 -3.15
CA TRP A 13 23.69 12.86 -1.76
C TRP A 13 24.70 13.66 -0.93
N PRO A 14 24.32 14.23 0.22
CA PRO A 14 25.28 14.84 1.13
C PRO A 14 26.22 13.76 1.64
N VAL A 15 27.50 13.88 1.30
CA VAL A 15 28.56 13.04 1.88
C VAL A 15 28.71 13.45 3.34
N GLY A 16 28.14 12.62 4.23
CA GLY A 16 28.21 12.78 5.69
C GLY A 16 26.84 12.83 6.34
N THR A 17 26.20 11.67 6.51
CA THR A 17 24.92 11.48 7.22
C THR A 17 24.89 10.09 7.89
N PRO A 18 24.04 9.86 8.90
CA PRO A 18 24.06 8.65 9.73
C PRO A 18 23.92 7.39 8.87
N GLU A 19 24.45 6.28 9.38
CA GLU A 19 24.47 4.95 8.78
C GLU A 19 23.30 4.73 7.81
N TRP A 20 23.56 4.90 6.50
CA TRP A 20 22.56 4.76 5.46
C TRP A 20 21.96 3.36 5.58
N MET A 21 20.63 3.28 5.69
CA MET A 21 19.90 2.04 5.86
C MET A 21 19.09 1.75 4.59
N PRO A 22 19.17 0.52 4.04
CA PRO A 22 18.32 0.12 2.93
C PRO A 22 16.83 0.35 3.26
N PRO A 23 16.07 1.06 2.41
CA PRO A 23 14.70 1.47 2.74
C PRO A 23 13.74 0.29 2.83
N THR A 24 13.98 -0.81 2.11
CA THR A 24 13.24 -2.06 2.27
C THR A 24 14.17 -3.28 2.18
N GLU A 25 13.59 -4.46 2.41
CA GLU A 25 14.26 -5.75 2.23
C GLU A 25 14.81 -5.95 0.81
N THR A 26 14.15 -5.41 -0.23
CA THR A 26 14.62 -5.49 -1.62
C THR A 26 15.94 -4.76 -1.78
N GLU A 27 16.00 -3.50 -1.33
CA GLU A 27 17.23 -2.70 -1.38
C GLU A 27 18.31 -3.30 -0.49
N ARG A 28 17.97 -3.93 0.64
CA ARG A 28 18.94 -4.63 1.50
C ARG A 28 19.59 -5.79 0.75
N ARG A 29 18.80 -6.66 0.10
CA ARG A 29 19.33 -7.78 -0.69
C ARG A 29 20.19 -7.31 -1.84
N LEU A 30 19.76 -6.25 -2.55
CA LEU A 30 20.53 -5.67 -3.64
C LEU A 30 21.85 -5.08 -3.13
N TYR A 31 21.82 -4.33 -2.03
CA TYR A 31 23.01 -3.78 -1.37
C TYR A 31 24.00 -4.88 -1.02
N GLU A 32 23.55 -5.93 -0.34
CA GLU A 32 24.39 -7.04 0.10
C GLU A 32 24.98 -7.83 -1.08
N ALA A 33 24.21 -8.05 -2.15
CA ALA A 33 24.72 -8.70 -3.36
C ALA A 33 25.75 -7.83 -4.08
N THR A 34 25.49 -6.53 -4.22
CA THR A 34 26.43 -5.57 -4.82
C THR A 34 27.73 -5.48 -4.02
N ALA A 35 27.65 -5.41 -2.69
CA ALA A 35 28.82 -5.38 -1.81
C ALA A 35 29.71 -6.62 -1.96
N ARG A 36 29.14 -7.78 -2.33
CA ARG A 36 29.88 -9.02 -2.60
C ARG A 36 30.33 -9.18 -4.06
N GLY A 37 29.93 -8.29 -4.96
CA GLY A 37 30.14 -8.48 -6.40
C GLY A 37 29.35 -9.67 -6.98
N ASP A 38 28.25 -10.05 -6.33
CA ASP A 38 27.44 -11.22 -6.64
C ASP A 38 26.36 -10.86 -7.68
N GLY A 39 26.70 -11.01 -8.96
CA GLY A 39 25.81 -10.67 -10.07
C GLY A 39 24.51 -11.49 -10.11
N ASP A 40 24.59 -12.79 -9.78
CA ASP A 40 23.40 -13.64 -9.71
C ASP A 40 22.50 -13.23 -8.52
N GLY A 41 23.11 -12.86 -7.38
CA GLY A 41 22.41 -12.29 -6.24
C GLY A 41 21.74 -10.94 -6.56
N GLN A 42 22.38 -10.08 -7.36
CA GLN A 42 21.79 -8.82 -7.82
C GLN A 42 20.55 -9.07 -8.68
N VAL A 43 20.64 -10.01 -9.63
CA VAL A 43 19.49 -10.43 -10.45
C VAL A 43 18.39 -11.02 -9.57
N ALA A 44 18.73 -11.91 -8.63
CA ALA A 44 17.77 -12.53 -7.72
C ALA A 44 17.04 -11.51 -6.83
N ALA A 45 17.74 -10.46 -6.38
CA ALA A 45 17.14 -9.39 -5.58
C ALA A 45 16.05 -8.62 -6.32
N ILE A 46 16.16 -8.48 -7.65
CA ILE A 46 15.17 -7.76 -8.48
C ILE A 46 14.26 -8.67 -9.31
N ALA A 47 14.50 -9.99 -9.31
CA ALA A 47 13.83 -10.90 -10.24
C ALA A 47 12.31 -10.97 -10.07
N GLY A 48 11.83 -10.87 -8.83
CA GLY A 48 10.40 -10.92 -8.52
C GLY A 48 9.76 -9.55 -8.28
N VAL A 49 10.55 -8.46 -8.26
CA VAL A 49 10.07 -7.14 -7.81
C VAL A 49 9.71 -6.25 -8.98
N ASP A 50 8.81 -5.30 -8.71
CA ASP A 50 8.52 -4.20 -9.60
C ASP A 50 9.68 -3.21 -9.65
N LEU A 51 10.10 -2.89 -10.87
CA LEU A 51 11.08 -1.85 -11.19
C LEU A 51 10.38 -0.67 -11.83
N TYR A 52 11.03 0.49 -11.82
CA TYR A 52 10.43 1.74 -12.23
C TYR A 52 11.30 2.47 -13.25
N LEU A 53 10.74 2.72 -14.44
CA LEU A 53 11.32 3.57 -15.47
C LEU A 53 10.70 4.96 -15.39
N ALA A 54 11.53 6.00 -15.46
CA ALA A 54 11.00 7.35 -15.58
C ALA A 54 10.31 7.51 -16.95
N VAL A 55 9.07 8.00 -16.93
CA VAL A 55 8.34 8.32 -18.17
C VAL A 55 9.03 9.51 -18.83
N PRO A 56 9.39 9.42 -20.11
CA PRO A 56 10.04 10.51 -20.83
C PRO A 56 9.12 11.72 -20.94
N GLN A 57 9.68 12.92 -20.75
CA GLN A 57 8.93 14.14 -21.02
C GLN A 57 8.72 14.35 -22.53
N GLN A 58 7.72 15.15 -22.89
CA GLN A 58 7.40 15.42 -24.29
C GLN A 58 8.63 15.92 -25.06
N GLY A 59 8.99 15.21 -26.14
CA GLY A 59 10.16 15.52 -26.97
C GLY A 59 11.47 14.85 -26.51
N GLN A 60 11.45 14.03 -25.47
CA GLN A 60 12.55 13.12 -25.12
C GLN A 60 12.42 11.77 -25.85
N GLU A 61 13.54 11.04 -25.93
CA GLU A 61 13.56 9.67 -26.43
C GLU A 61 12.62 8.77 -25.59
N PRO A 62 11.95 7.76 -26.19
CA PRO A 62 11.01 6.89 -25.47
C PRO A 62 11.61 6.13 -24.28
N LEU A 63 12.93 5.89 -24.29
CA LEU A 63 13.66 5.27 -23.21
C LEU A 63 14.70 6.23 -22.63
N PRO A 64 14.88 6.29 -21.30
CA PRO A 64 15.77 7.24 -20.63
C PRO A 64 17.25 6.81 -20.70
N VAL A 65 17.77 6.56 -21.89
CA VAL A 65 19.14 6.08 -22.11
C VAL A 65 20.15 7.19 -21.81
N TYR A 66 21.18 6.91 -21.01
CA TYR A 66 22.26 7.86 -20.70
C TYR A 66 23.64 7.21 -20.75
N ASP A 67 24.69 8.02 -20.88
CA ASP A 67 26.08 7.55 -20.70
C ASP A 67 26.41 7.57 -19.21
N ASP A 68 26.63 6.39 -18.62
CA ASP A 68 26.98 6.27 -17.21
C ASP A 68 28.51 6.38 -17.03
N PRO A 69 29.00 7.34 -16.22
CA PRO A 69 30.42 7.56 -16.02
C PRO A 69 31.09 6.44 -15.21
N THR A 70 30.33 5.73 -14.37
CA THR A 70 30.82 4.65 -13.50
C THR A 70 30.89 3.33 -14.25
N ALA A 71 29.82 2.98 -14.98
CA ALA A 71 29.73 1.73 -15.73
C ALA A 71 30.50 1.76 -17.06
N GLY A 72 30.78 2.97 -17.58
CA GLY A 72 31.45 3.16 -18.86
C GLY A 72 30.60 2.67 -20.02
N GLY A 73 29.63 3.49 -20.44
CA GLY A 73 28.80 3.24 -21.63
C GLY A 73 27.33 3.57 -21.44
N LYS A 74 26.52 3.20 -22.43
CA LYS A 74 25.08 3.47 -22.45
C LYS A 74 24.33 2.55 -21.47
N CYS A 75 23.51 3.14 -20.62
CA CYS A 75 22.67 2.44 -19.66
C CYS A 75 21.21 2.86 -19.77
N ILE A 76 20.30 1.95 -19.43
CA ILE A 76 18.90 2.24 -19.13
C ILE A 76 18.73 2.21 -17.61
N PRO A 77 18.36 3.32 -16.97
CA PRO A 77 18.19 3.42 -15.53
C PRO A 77 16.81 2.91 -15.10
N VAL A 78 16.79 2.01 -14.12
CA VAL A 78 15.59 1.61 -13.37
C VAL A 78 15.78 1.90 -11.90
N LEU A 79 14.67 2.18 -11.22
CA LEU A 79 14.63 2.31 -9.76
C LEU A 79 13.88 1.13 -9.16
N THR A 80 14.32 0.67 -7.99
CA THR A 80 13.48 -0.14 -7.11
C THR A 80 12.54 0.79 -6.34
N ARG A 81 11.40 0.28 -5.85
CA ARG A 81 10.38 1.09 -5.16
C ARG A 81 10.95 1.97 -4.05
N GLY A 82 11.76 1.41 -3.15
CA GLY A 82 12.31 2.14 -2.01
C GLY A 82 13.29 3.25 -2.42
N MET A 83 13.70 3.27 -3.69
CA MET A 83 14.56 4.29 -4.27
C MET A 83 13.84 5.23 -5.24
N LEU A 84 12.51 5.16 -5.33
CA LEU A 84 11.74 6.18 -6.03
C LEU A 84 12.02 7.55 -5.37
N PRO A 85 12.28 8.60 -6.17
CA PRO A 85 12.52 9.93 -5.62
C PRO A 85 11.22 10.46 -4.98
N PRO A 86 11.31 11.53 -4.18
CA PRO A 86 10.13 12.24 -3.70
C PRO A 86 9.18 12.63 -4.84
N TRP A 87 7.90 12.68 -4.51
CA TRP A 87 6.84 13.04 -5.46
C TRP A 87 7.12 14.42 -6.10
N GLU A 88 6.95 14.50 -7.42
CA GLU A 88 7.04 15.74 -8.18
C GLU A 88 5.90 15.80 -9.21
N PRO A 89 5.28 16.98 -9.46
CA PRO A 89 4.07 17.08 -10.28
C PRO A 89 4.20 16.55 -11.71
N GLN A 90 5.37 16.72 -12.33
CA GLN A 90 5.61 16.40 -13.75
C GLN A 90 6.48 15.15 -13.96
N ARG A 91 6.80 14.44 -12.88
CA ARG A 91 7.66 13.26 -12.93
C ARG A 91 6.84 12.00 -12.72
N PHE A 92 6.80 11.14 -13.72
CA PHE A 92 6.02 9.90 -13.69
C PHE A 92 6.96 8.71 -13.84
N PHE A 93 6.49 7.55 -13.37
CA PHE A 93 7.22 6.30 -13.48
C PHE A 93 6.27 5.20 -13.95
N ASP A 94 6.73 4.45 -14.93
CA ASP A 94 6.07 3.23 -15.39
C ASP A 94 6.70 2.03 -14.69
N ARG A 95 5.84 1.13 -14.24
CA ARG A 95 6.25 -0.13 -13.65
C ARG A 95 6.67 -1.10 -14.75
N VAL A 96 7.79 -1.74 -14.55
CA VAL A 96 8.32 -2.78 -15.44
C VAL A 96 8.93 -3.91 -14.62
N SER A 97 8.97 -5.09 -15.21
CA SER A 97 9.63 -6.26 -14.65
C SER A 97 10.96 -6.55 -15.34
N ILE A 98 11.84 -7.32 -14.70
CA ILE A 98 13.06 -7.80 -15.35
C ILE A 98 12.74 -8.69 -16.58
N GLU A 99 11.57 -9.31 -16.59
CA GLU A 99 11.10 -10.18 -17.67
C GLU A 99 10.77 -9.39 -18.93
N GLU A 100 9.99 -8.32 -18.81
CA GLU A 100 9.70 -7.39 -19.92
C GLU A 100 10.98 -6.76 -20.43
N LEU A 101 11.85 -6.28 -19.53
CA LEU A 101 13.16 -5.74 -19.91
C LEU A 101 14.03 -6.76 -20.65
N ALA A 102 14.00 -8.04 -20.23
CA ALA A 102 14.77 -9.08 -20.90
C ALA A 102 14.20 -9.41 -22.30
N GLN A 103 12.89 -9.33 -22.49
CA GLN A 103 12.22 -9.64 -23.75
C GLN A 103 12.41 -8.50 -24.77
N ASP A 104 12.14 -7.25 -24.36
CA ASP A 104 12.09 -6.08 -25.23
C ASP A 104 13.35 -5.20 -25.13
N TRP A 105 14.49 -5.81 -24.81
CA TRP A 105 15.73 -5.06 -24.65
C TRP A 105 16.21 -4.44 -25.97
N PRO A 106 16.44 -3.10 -26.03
CA PRO A 106 16.65 -2.40 -27.30
C PRO A 106 18.05 -2.56 -27.88
N ASN A 107 19.07 -2.88 -27.06
CA ASN A 107 20.45 -2.95 -27.53
C ASN A 107 21.35 -3.80 -26.62
N ASP A 108 21.89 -4.90 -27.16
CA ASP A 108 22.72 -5.88 -26.42
C ASP A 108 24.03 -5.31 -25.84
N LYS A 109 24.46 -4.12 -26.28
CA LYS A 109 25.66 -3.43 -25.74
C LYS A 109 25.34 -2.50 -24.57
N TRP A 110 24.07 -2.18 -24.36
CA TRP A 110 23.65 -1.33 -23.25
C TRP A 110 23.51 -2.15 -21.98
N ARG A 111 23.64 -1.49 -20.83
CA ARG A 111 23.48 -2.12 -19.51
C ARG A 111 22.19 -1.68 -18.84
N LEU A 112 21.67 -2.52 -17.96
CA LEU A 112 20.62 -2.13 -17.01
C LEU A 112 21.29 -1.53 -15.79
N ALA A 113 21.01 -0.26 -15.50
CA ALA A 113 21.49 0.41 -14.30
C ALA A 113 20.38 0.44 -13.25
N ILE A 114 20.56 -0.25 -12.13
CA ILE A 114 19.59 -0.33 -11.04
C ILE A 114 20.02 0.66 -9.95
N ASN A 115 19.13 1.58 -9.60
CA ASN A 115 19.37 2.63 -8.61
C ASN A 115 20.67 3.43 -8.87
N PRO A 116 20.92 3.91 -10.11
CA PRO A 116 22.15 4.62 -10.42
C PRO A 116 22.30 5.90 -9.59
N GLY A 117 23.55 6.25 -9.26
CA GLY A 117 23.86 7.39 -8.41
C GLY A 117 23.71 7.13 -6.90
N THR A 118 23.43 5.88 -6.51
CA THR A 118 23.41 5.45 -5.10
C THR A 118 24.67 4.63 -4.77
N PRO A 119 25.07 4.50 -3.49
CA PRO A 119 26.26 3.71 -3.10
C PRO A 119 26.22 2.22 -3.46
N PHE A 120 25.06 1.71 -3.88
CA PHE A 120 24.80 0.29 -4.16
C PHE A 120 24.16 0.09 -5.53
N ALA A 121 24.35 1.06 -6.43
CA ALA A 121 23.99 0.95 -7.82
C ALA A 121 24.55 -0.36 -8.41
N ALA A 122 23.69 -1.11 -9.10
CA ALA A 122 24.08 -2.33 -9.79
C ALA A 122 23.98 -2.12 -11.30
N TYR A 123 24.97 -2.63 -12.04
CA TYR A 123 25.05 -2.43 -13.49
C TYR A 123 25.13 -3.77 -14.19
N LEU A 124 23.98 -4.27 -14.65
CA LEU A 124 23.87 -5.60 -15.23
C LEU A 124 24.07 -5.54 -16.75
N PRO A 125 24.97 -6.37 -17.32
CA PRO A 125 25.09 -6.49 -18.77
C PRO A 125 23.86 -7.18 -19.36
N ALA A 126 23.45 -6.79 -20.57
CA ALA A 126 22.18 -7.21 -21.16
C ALA A 126 22.30 -7.89 -22.52
N SER A 127 23.45 -8.52 -22.82
CA SER A 127 23.57 -9.37 -24.01
C SER A 127 22.57 -10.55 -23.97
N PRO A 128 22.27 -11.23 -25.08
CA PRO A 128 21.28 -12.32 -25.10
C PRO A 128 21.53 -13.42 -24.06
N ALA A 129 22.79 -13.79 -23.80
CA ALA A 129 23.14 -14.77 -22.77
C ALA A 129 22.81 -14.31 -21.34
N HIS A 130 23.04 -13.02 -21.04
CA HIS A 130 22.72 -12.43 -19.74
C HIS A 130 21.20 -12.32 -19.54
N ARG A 131 20.47 -11.87 -20.57
CA ARG A 131 18.99 -11.82 -20.53
C ARG A 131 18.38 -13.21 -20.34
N ALA A 132 18.93 -14.24 -20.98
CA ALA A 132 18.53 -15.63 -20.73
C ALA A 132 18.81 -16.09 -19.29
N ALA A 133 19.89 -15.60 -18.66
CA ALA A 133 20.16 -15.86 -17.24
C ALA A 133 19.16 -15.14 -16.33
N TRP A 134 18.82 -13.87 -16.62
CA TRP A 134 17.78 -13.13 -15.89
C TRP A 134 16.45 -13.86 -15.90
N LEU A 135 16.00 -14.32 -17.08
CA LEU A 135 14.76 -15.08 -17.23
C LEU A 135 14.78 -16.42 -16.47
N ARG A 136 15.96 -17.06 -16.37
CA ARG A 136 16.10 -18.30 -15.61
C ARG A 136 15.95 -18.05 -14.10
N VAL A 137 16.55 -16.99 -13.58
CA VAL A 137 16.40 -16.59 -12.17
C VAL A 137 14.97 -16.13 -11.89
N ARG A 138 14.38 -15.34 -12.79
CA ARG A 138 12.96 -14.94 -12.77
C ARG A 138 12.02 -16.15 -12.64
N ALA A 139 12.25 -17.20 -13.43
CA ALA A 139 11.46 -18.43 -13.38
C ALA A 139 11.63 -19.21 -12.06
N GLN A 140 12.80 -19.11 -11.41
CA GLN A 140 13.05 -19.74 -10.11
C GLN A 140 12.44 -18.96 -8.94
N VAL A 141 12.52 -17.62 -8.98
CA VAL A 141 12.02 -16.74 -7.93
C VAL A 141 10.50 -16.57 -7.98
N GLY A 142 9.91 -16.59 -9.18
CA GLY A 142 8.47 -16.37 -9.37
C GLY A 142 8.06 -14.90 -9.19
N VAL A 143 6.82 -14.55 -9.58
CA VAL A 143 6.28 -13.19 -9.38
C VAL A 143 6.20 -12.96 -7.88
N ARG A 144 6.51 -11.74 -7.42
CA ARG A 144 6.24 -11.40 -6.02
C ARG A 144 4.74 -11.58 -5.75
N PRO A 145 4.36 -12.46 -4.80
CA PRO A 145 2.95 -12.65 -4.49
C PRO A 145 2.39 -11.40 -3.80
N GLY A 146 1.09 -11.17 -3.97
CA GLY A 146 0.32 -10.28 -3.11
C GLY A 146 0.25 -10.79 -1.67
N GLY A 147 -0.18 -9.95 -0.74
CA GLY A 147 -0.38 -10.32 0.66
C GLY A 147 0.87 -10.28 1.54
N LEU A 148 1.97 -9.63 1.12
CA LEU A 148 3.18 -9.51 1.93
C LEU A 148 3.20 -8.18 2.70
N LEU A 149 3.55 -8.24 3.98
CA LEU A 149 3.85 -7.05 4.76
C LEU A 149 5.19 -6.46 4.34
N VAL A 150 5.20 -5.17 4.02
CA VAL A 150 6.40 -4.42 3.64
C VAL A 150 6.42 -3.11 4.40
N THR A 151 7.58 -2.79 4.99
CA THR A 151 7.83 -1.52 5.68
C THR A 151 8.92 -0.77 4.94
N HIS A 152 8.71 0.53 4.70
CA HIS A 152 9.72 1.45 4.23
C HIS A 152 10.41 2.10 5.44
N TYR A 153 11.65 1.71 5.76
CA TYR A 153 12.31 2.11 7.00
C TYR A 153 12.65 3.60 7.09
N ALA A 154 12.71 4.31 5.96
CA ALA A 154 12.83 5.77 5.92
C ALA A 154 11.47 6.51 5.82
N GLY A 155 10.35 5.77 5.84
CA GLY A 155 9.00 6.35 5.89
C GLY A 155 8.55 6.65 7.32
N PRO A 156 7.39 7.31 7.52
CA PRO A 156 6.81 7.53 8.84
C PRO A 156 6.56 6.21 9.58
N LEU A 157 7.28 5.97 10.68
CA LEU A 157 7.10 4.78 11.53
C LEU A 157 6.26 5.07 12.77
N HIS A 158 6.01 6.35 13.07
CA HIS A 158 5.29 6.80 14.26
C HIS A 158 4.51 8.09 13.95
N GLY A 159 3.60 8.47 14.84
CA GLY A 159 2.83 9.72 14.74
C GLY A 159 1.60 9.61 13.83
N PRO A 160 0.86 10.72 13.66
CA PRO A 160 -0.49 10.71 13.09
C PRO A 160 -0.53 10.30 11.61
N VAL A 161 0.51 10.62 10.84
CA VAL A 161 0.62 10.15 9.44
C VAL A 161 0.82 8.63 9.39
N ALA A 162 1.66 8.07 10.26
CA ALA A 162 1.85 6.63 10.33
C ALA A 162 0.55 5.91 10.77
N GLN A 163 -0.16 6.45 11.78
CA GLN A 163 -1.46 5.93 12.20
C GLN A 163 -2.49 5.97 11.06
N GLY A 164 -2.56 7.06 10.31
CA GLY A 164 -3.44 7.18 9.14
C GLY A 164 -3.11 6.17 8.06
N LEU A 165 -1.83 6.02 7.73
CA LEU A 165 -1.37 5.02 6.76
C LEU A 165 -1.61 3.58 7.23
N ALA A 166 -1.51 3.31 8.53
CA ALA A 166 -1.80 2.02 9.12
C ALA A 166 -3.28 1.59 8.95
N CYS A 167 -4.22 2.54 8.84
CA CYS A 167 -5.62 2.24 8.50
C CYS A 167 -5.75 1.67 7.07
N GLY A 168 -4.87 2.07 6.15
CA GLY A 168 -4.79 1.55 4.78
C GLY A 168 -3.85 0.34 4.61
N ALA A 169 -3.26 -0.16 5.70
CA ALA A 169 -2.32 -1.28 5.64
C ALA A 169 -2.90 -2.56 4.98
N PRO A 170 -4.18 -2.94 5.14
CA PRO A 170 -4.74 -4.10 4.44
C PRO A 170 -4.58 -4.05 2.92
N LEU A 171 -4.81 -2.86 2.34
CA LEU A 171 -4.64 -2.65 0.90
C LEU A 171 -3.16 -2.68 0.51
N ALA A 172 -2.28 -2.08 1.32
CA ALA A 172 -0.85 -2.12 1.09
C ALA A 172 -0.30 -3.56 1.10
N VAL A 173 -0.72 -4.37 2.09
CA VAL A 173 -0.36 -5.78 2.20
C VAL A 173 -0.90 -6.58 1.02
N HIS A 174 -2.16 -6.37 0.63
CA HIS A 174 -2.75 -7.04 -0.55
C HIS A 174 -1.87 -6.85 -1.80
N HIS A 175 -1.38 -5.63 -2.04
CA HIS A 175 -0.50 -5.32 -3.16
C HIS A 175 1.00 -5.56 -2.90
N SER A 176 1.38 -6.00 -1.71
CA SER A 176 2.79 -6.19 -1.31
C SER A 176 3.64 -4.91 -1.47
N VAL A 177 3.04 -3.76 -1.20
CA VAL A 177 3.67 -2.44 -1.20
C VAL A 177 3.87 -1.93 0.23
N PRO A 178 4.79 -0.99 0.48
CA PRO A 178 4.97 -0.43 1.81
C PRO A 178 3.68 0.15 2.38
N TRP A 179 3.39 -0.19 3.64
CA TRP A 179 2.22 0.33 4.35
C TRP A 179 2.40 1.80 4.73
N ASN A 180 3.64 2.22 5.02
CA ASN A 180 3.98 3.52 5.59
C ASN A 180 4.54 4.53 4.59
N GLU A 181 4.06 4.52 3.35
CA GLU A 181 4.43 5.55 2.38
C GLU A 181 3.19 6.13 1.70
N LEU A 182 3.16 7.46 1.57
CA LEU A 182 2.34 8.11 0.54
C LEU A 182 2.98 7.91 -0.84
N GLY A 183 4.30 8.08 -0.90
CA GLY A 183 5.13 7.71 -2.05
C GLY A 183 4.90 8.58 -3.29
N THR A 184 5.57 8.19 -4.37
CA THR A 184 5.45 8.84 -5.69
C THR A 184 4.30 8.26 -6.52
N ALA A 185 3.99 6.99 -6.30
CA ALA A 185 2.84 6.27 -6.84
C ALA A 185 2.46 5.14 -5.87
N PHE A 186 1.21 4.67 -5.93
CA PHE A 186 0.78 3.48 -5.19
C PHE A 186 1.24 2.22 -5.92
N LEU A 187 0.89 2.04 -7.19
CA LEU A 187 1.48 1.02 -8.07
C LEU A 187 2.36 1.68 -9.13
N ASP A 188 1.74 2.43 -10.02
CA ASP A 188 2.33 3.34 -11.01
C ASP A 188 1.26 4.35 -11.47
N TYR A 189 1.66 5.36 -12.26
CA TYR A 189 0.72 6.42 -12.66
C TYR A 189 -0.49 5.89 -13.44
N SER A 190 -0.26 5.00 -14.40
CA SER A 190 -1.31 4.52 -15.30
C SER A 190 -2.31 3.61 -14.59
N GLU A 191 -1.83 2.67 -13.78
CA GLU A 191 -2.67 1.75 -13.01
C GLU A 191 -3.44 2.47 -11.88
N ASP A 192 -2.81 3.43 -11.21
CA ASP A 192 -3.48 4.25 -10.19
C ASP A 192 -4.61 5.10 -10.82
N ALA A 193 -4.34 5.74 -11.96
CA ALA A 193 -5.34 6.53 -12.68
C ALA A 193 -6.47 5.68 -13.27
N GLU A 194 -6.17 4.48 -13.76
CA GLU A 194 -7.17 3.53 -14.23
C GLU A 194 -8.07 3.05 -13.09
N THR A 195 -7.48 2.68 -11.96
CA THR A 195 -8.21 2.25 -10.76
C THR A 195 -9.19 3.33 -10.31
N LEU A 196 -8.73 4.57 -10.20
CA LEU A 196 -9.58 5.72 -9.83
C LEU A 196 -10.77 5.89 -10.80
N ARG A 197 -10.51 5.82 -12.10
CA ARG A 197 -11.55 6.06 -13.11
C ARG A 197 -12.54 4.90 -13.20
N ALA A 198 -12.04 3.68 -13.33
CA ALA A 198 -12.86 2.51 -13.61
C ALA A 198 -13.59 1.99 -12.36
N GLN A 199 -12.96 2.05 -11.18
CA GLN A 199 -13.52 1.47 -9.96
C GLN A 199 -14.17 2.51 -9.05
N TRP A 200 -13.65 3.75 -9.05
CA TRP A 200 -14.11 4.81 -8.14
C TRP A 200 -14.89 5.94 -8.82
N SER A 201 -14.92 5.94 -10.16
CA SER A 201 -15.49 7.02 -10.98
C SER A 201 -14.89 8.39 -10.63
N VAL A 202 -13.59 8.41 -10.34
CA VAL A 202 -12.81 9.60 -10.02
C VAL A 202 -11.92 9.94 -11.21
N ALA A 203 -12.04 11.16 -11.71
CA ALA A 203 -11.30 11.62 -12.91
C ALA A 203 -10.58 12.96 -12.69
N ASP A 204 -10.88 13.68 -11.62
CA ASP A 204 -10.38 15.02 -11.34
C ASP A 204 -10.28 15.27 -9.82
N PRO A 205 -9.60 16.36 -9.38
CA PRO A 205 -9.47 16.68 -7.96
C PRO A 205 -10.79 16.87 -7.21
N VAL A 206 -11.86 17.29 -7.89
CA VAL A 206 -13.16 17.55 -7.25
C VAL A 206 -13.88 16.25 -6.96
N SER A 207 -13.98 15.36 -7.96
CA SER A 207 -14.54 14.01 -7.80
C SER A 207 -13.71 13.18 -6.82
N TRP A 208 -12.40 13.37 -6.77
CA TRP A 208 -11.52 12.75 -5.76
C TRP A 208 -11.91 13.20 -4.34
N GLN A 209 -12.00 14.51 -4.10
CA GLN A 209 -12.36 15.05 -2.77
C GLN A 209 -13.76 14.57 -2.35
N GLN A 210 -14.74 14.61 -3.25
CA GLN A 210 -16.10 14.12 -3.00
C GLN A 210 -16.11 12.64 -2.59
N ARG A 211 -15.38 11.78 -3.32
CA ARG A 211 -15.33 10.36 -3.01
C ARG A 211 -14.59 10.08 -1.70
N PHE A 212 -13.55 10.86 -1.39
CA PHE A 212 -12.85 10.79 -0.12
C PHE A 212 -13.77 11.12 1.06
N ASP A 213 -14.53 12.21 0.97
CA ASP A 213 -15.45 12.61 2.06
C ASP A 213 -16.59 11.58 2.23
N GLN A 214 -17.10 10.99 1.14
CA GLN A 214 -18.09 9.89 1.21
C GLN A 214 -17.56 8.65 1.97
N LEU A 215 -16.29 8.28 1.75
CA LEU A 215 -15.65 7.17 2.48
C LEU A 215 -15.42 7.53 3.95
N LEU A 216 -15.01 8.77 4.26
CA LEU A 216 -14.91 9.22 5.65
C LEU A 216 -16.25 9.15 6.40
N ASP A 217 -17.34 9.42 5.69
CA ASP A 217 -18.71 9.35 6.21
C ASP A 217 -19.27 7.92 6.26
N GLY A 218 -18.52 6.90 5.82
CA GLY A 218 -18.95 5.49 5.86
C GLY A 218 -20.03 5.13 4.83
N GLN A 219 -20.03 5.79 3.66
CA GLN A 219 -21.09 5.64 2.65
C GLN A 219 -20.86 4.52 1.62
N PHE A 220 -19.78 3.73 1.75
CA PHE A 220 -19.55 2.55 0.91
C PHE A 220 -20.14 1.28 1.52
N VAL A 221 -20.03 1.10 2.84
CA VAL A 221 -20.63 -0.05 3.55
C VAL A 221 -22.17 0.02 3.61
N PRO A 222 -22.87 -1.12 3.77
CA PRO A 222 -24.33 -1.13 3.86
C PRO A 222 -24.85 -0.37 5.10
N ALA A 223 -25.49 0.79 4.87
CA ALA A 223 -25.91 1.72 5.93
C ALA A 223 -26.83 1.09 7.00
N GLU A 224 -27.77 0.23 6.60
CA GLU A 224 -28.66 -0.47 7.54
C GLU A 224 -27.89 -1.44 8.45
N THR A 225 -26.91 -2.14 7.88
CA THR A 225 -26.05 -3.08 8.65
C THR A 225 -25.15 -2.32 9.60
N GLU A 226 -24.52 -1.23 9.14
CA GLU A 226 -23.70 -0.37 10.01
C GLU A 226 -24.52 0.19 11.18
N THR A 227 -25.72 0.69 10.91
CA THR A 227 -26.62 1.22 11.94
C THR A 227 -26.98 0.16 12.98
N ALA A 228 -27.32 -1.06 12.54
CA ALA A 228 -27.61 -2.18 13.43
C ALA A 228 -26.40 -2.57 14.31
N LEU A 229 -25.20 -2.61 13.74
CA LEU A 229 -23.97 -2.92 14.47
C LEU A 229 -23.63 -1.87 15.52
N ARG A 230 -23.75 -0.58 15.17
CA ARG A 230 -23.54 0.52 16.13
C ARG A 230 -24.54 0.49 17.28
N ALA A 231 -25.82 0.23 17.00
CA ALA A 231 -26.84 0.07 18.04
C ALA A 231 -26.56 -1.13 18.96
N ARG A 232 -26.09 -2.26 18.40
CA ARG A 232 -25.70 -3.45 19.18
C ARG A 232 -24.49 -3.17 20.08
N ALA A 233 -23.50 -2.43 19.58
CA ALA A 233 -22.30 -2.08 20.34
C ALA A 233 -22.62 -1.14 21.53
N THR A 234 -23.48 -0.13 21.32
CA THR A 234 -23.87 0.80 22.40
C THR A 234 -24.69 0.12 23.49
N ALA A 235 -25.62 -0.77 23.12
CA ALA A 235 -26.40 -1.54 24.09
C ALA A 235 -25.48 -2.43 24.96
N SER A 236 -24.52 -3.12 24.34
CA SER A 236 -23.56 -3.99 25.06
C SER A 236 -22.66 -3.20 26.01
N GLY A 237 -22.24 -1.99 25.62
CA GLY A 237 -21.46 -1.09 26.48
C GLY A 237 -22.26 -0.55 27.67
N ALA A 238 -23.55 -0.25 27.48
CA ALA A 238 -24.44 0.19 28.57
C ALA A 238 -24.70 -0.93 29.59
N GLU A 239 -24.85 -2.17 29.15
CA GLU A 239 -25.04 -3.34 30.03
C GLU A 239 -23.77 -3.67 30.84
N SER A 240 -22.57 -3.45 30.29
CA SER A 240 -21.30 -3.64 31.02
C SER A 240 -20.91 -2.47 31.94
N GLY A 241 -21.58 -1.31 31.82
CA GLY A 241 -21.27 -0.07 32.55
C GLY A 241 -21.91 0.09 33.93
N GLY A 242 -22.83 -0.80 34.33
CA GLY A 242 -23.41 -0.83 35.68
C GLY A 242 -24.50 0.22 35.95
N THR A 243 -25.52 -0.23 36.68
CA THR A 243 -26.68 0.48 37.24
C THR A 243 -26.43 1.96 37.59
N SER A 244 -27.12 2.86 36.89
CA SER A 244 -27.33 4.22 37.38
C SER A 244 -28.26 4.20 38.60
N GLU A 245 -27.91 4.95 39.65
CA GLU A 245 -28.67 5.07 40.92
C GLU A 245 -29.96 5.91 40.80
N ASP A 246 -30.34 6.36 39.60
CA ASP A 246 -31.56 7.14 39.41
C ASP A 246 -32.45 6.44 38.39
N GLY A 247 -33.47 5.73 38.89
CA GLY A 247 -34.34 4.82 38.15
C GLY A 247 -35.33 5.50 37.20
N SER A 248 -34.83 6.40 36.34
CA SER A 248 -35.62 6.99 35.25
C SER A 248 -35.38 6.19 33.96
N PRO A 249 -36.41 5.59 33.36
CA PRO A 249 -36.25 4.94 32.06
C PRO A 249 -35.88 5.99 31.02
N ALA A 250 -34.74 5.81 30.34
CA ALA A 250 -34.43 6.56 29.13
C ALA A 250 -35.57 6.31 28.13
N GLU A 251 -36.15 7.39 27.60
CA GLU A 251 -37.16 7.29 26.55
C GLU A 251 -36.56 6.51 25.37
N ALA A 252 -37.03 5.28 25.18
CA ALA A 252 -36.72 4.47 24.02
C ALA A 252 -37.30 5.19 22.80
N GLY A 253 -36.42 5.72 21.95
CA GLY A 253 -36.82 6.28 20.66
C GLY A 253 -37.64 5.24 19.88
N ASP A 254 -38.72 5.72 19.25
CA ASP A 254 -39.78 4.97 18.57
C ASP A 254 -39.32 4.27 17.25
N GLY A 255 -38.09 3.77 17.22
CA GLY A 255 -37.55 2.97 16.13
C GLY A 255 -37.43 1.52 16.57
N ALA A 256 -38.10 0.61 15.86
CA ALA A 256 -37.85 -0.83 16.05
C ALA A 256 -36.33 -1.09 15.94
N PRO A 257 -35.73 -1.91 16.83
CA PRO A 257 -34.31 -2.19 16.77
C PRO A 257 -33.99 -2.80 15.40
N THR A 258 -33.14 -2.14 14.62
CA THR A 258 -32.66 -2.68 13.35
C THR A 258 -31.91 -3.97 13.66
N ALA A 259 -32.50 -5.11 13.27
CA ALA A 259 -31.89 -6.41 13.50
C ALA A 259 -30.58 -6.52 12.72
N VAL A 260 -29.53 -7.04 13.36
CA VAL A 260 -28.29 -7.37 12.67
C VAL A 260 -28.60 -8.48 11.65
N PRO A 261 -28.19 -8.35 10.37
CA PRO A 261 -28.47 -9.37 9.37
C PRO A 261 -27.87 -10.74 9.72
N GLU A 262 -28.59 -11.83 9.46
CA GLU A 262 -28.13 -13.21 9.75
C GLU A 262 -26.76 -13.55 9.11
N LEU A 263 -26.46 -12.94 7.96
CA LEU A 263 -25.17 -13.11 7.29
C LEU A 263 -24.00 -12.61 8.16
N VAL A 264 -24.21 -11.55 8.93
CA VAL A 264 -23.20 -11.05 9.87
C VAL A 264 -22.94 -12.08 10.97
N ASP A 265 -23.98 -12.62 11.58
CA ASP A 265 -23.83 -13.63 12.64
C ASP A 265 -23.05 -14.85 12.14
N ARG A 266 -23.32 -15.28 10.89
CA ARG A 266 -22.58 -16.37 10.24
C ARG A 266 -21.10 -16.05 10.06
N TYR A 267 -20.75 -14.82 9.68
CA TYR A 267 -19.36 -14.41 9.59
C TYR A 267 -18.70 -14.27 10.95
N GLU A 268 -19.39 -13.74 11.97
CA GLU A 268 -18.84 -13.64 13.32
C GLU A 268 -18.60 -15.02 13.93
N GLU A 269 -19.48 -15.99 13.69
CA GLU A 269 -19.23 -17.39 14.04
C GLU A 269 -18.00 -17.97 13.35
N ARG A 270 -17.87 -17.71 12.04
CA ARG A 270 -16.70 -18.14 11.29
C ARG A 270 -15.42 -17.46 11.79
N PHE A 271 -15.44 -16.16 12.03
CA PHE A 271 -14.30 -15.39 12.55
C PHE A 271 -13.84 -15.91 13.90
N ARG A 272 -14.76 -16.26 14.80
CA ARG A 272 -14.42 -16.91 16.08
C ARG A 272 -13.76 -18.28 15.87
N THR A 273 -14.28 -19.06 14.92
CA THR A 273 -13.71 -20.38 14.57
C THR A 273 -12.30 -20.26 14.00
N ASP A 274 -12.05 -19.26 13.16
CA ASP A 274 -10.77 -19.05 12.47
C ASP A 274 -9.79 -18.14 13.26
N GLY A 275 -10.20 -17.64 14.43
CA GLY A 275 -9.37 -16.81 15.31
C GLY A 275 -9.22 -15.34 14.90
N LEU A 276 -10.14 -14.81 14.08
CA LEU A 276 -10.25 -13.37 13.75
C LEU A 276 -11.01 -12.58 14.83
N LEU A 277 -11.75 -13.27 15.69
CA LEU A 277 -12.44 -12.71 16.85
C LEU A 277 -12.19 -13.57 18.10
N PRO A 278 -12.19 -12.99 19.31
CA PRO A 278 -12.23 -13.75 20.54
C PRO A 278 -13.55 -14.52 20.69
N ALA A 279 -13.63 -15.48 21.61
CA ALA A 279 -14.78 -16.40 21.75
C ALA A 279 -16.15 -15.73 21.89
N ASP A 280 -16.21 -14.57 22.56
CA ASP A 280 -17.42 -13.76 22.73
C ASP A 280 -17.37 -12.45 21.92
N GLY A 281 -16.36 -12.33 21.05
CA GLY A 281 -16.14 -11.16 20.21
C GLY A 281 -17.26 -10.93 19.21
N ARG A 282 -17.50 -9.65 18.95
CA ARG A 282 -18.45 -9.14 17.97
C ARG A 282 -17.85 -7.95 17.25
N VAL A 283 -18.22 -7.78 15.99
CA VAL A 283 -17.84 -6.63 15.19
C VAL A 283 -18.73 -5.44 15.57
N VAL A 284 -18.09 -4.29 15.79
CA VAL A 284 -18.74 -3.07 16.29
C VAL A 284 -19.11 -2.08 15.19
N SER A 285 -18.45 -2.16 14.02
CA SER A 285 -18.67 -1.28 12.86
C SER A 285 -17.96 -1.85 11.63
N LEU A 286 -18.50 -1.56 10.45
CA LEU A 286 -17.93 -1.89 9.13
C LEU A 286 -17.05 -0.77 8.56
N VAL A 287 -17.10 0.43 9.14
CA VAL A 287 -16.48 1.66 8.59
C VAL A 287 -14.98 1.52 8.34
N ALA A 288 -14.28 0.61 9.01
CA ALA A 288 -12.88 0.28 8.73
C ALA A 288 -12.62 -0.11 7.26
N LEU A 289 -13.59 -0.70 6.55
CA LEU A 289 -13.47 -0.93 5.10
C LEU A 289 -13.40 0.40 4.34
N ASP A 290 -14.31 1.32 4.61
CA ASP A 290 -14.34 2.64 4.01
C ASP A 290 -13.06 3.42 4.32
N LEU A 291 -12.58 3.37 5.56
CA LEU A 291 -11.36 4.05 5.99
C LEU A 291 -10.11 3.47 5.31
N ALA A 292 -10.02 2.15 5.16
CA ALA A 292 -8.94 1.52 4.40
C ALA A 292 -8.99 1.95 2.92
N HIS A 293 -10.18 2.01 2.32
CA HIS A 293 -10.38 2.52 0.97
C HIS A 293 -10.09 4.02 0.86
N ALA A 294 -10.38 4.83 1.87
CA ALA A 294 -10.07 6.26 1.89
C ALA A 294 -8.56 6.49 1.81
N VAL A 295 -7.76 5.70 2.55
CA VAL A 295 -6.29 5.75 2.44
C VAL A 295 -5.82 5.29 1.06
N GLY A 296 -6.43 4.23 0.50
CA GLY A 296 -6.20 3.81 -0.89
C GLY A 296 -6.44 4.94 -1.88
N LEU A 297 -7.60 5.60 -1.78
CA LEU A 297 -8.00 6.74 -2.60
C LEU A 297 -7.03 7.91 -2.47
N VAL A 298 -6.49 8.17 -1.27
CA VAL A 298 -5.45 9.19 -1.08
C VAL A 298 -4.16 8.81 -1.83
N ARG A 299 -3.70 7.56 -1.70
CA ARG A 299 -2.46 7.11 -2.35
C ARG A 299 -2.59 7.08 -3.87
N TRP A 300 -3.69 6.54 -4.41
CA TRP A 300 -3.98 6.59 -5.84
C TRP A 300 -4.14 8.03 -6.33
N GLY A 301 -4.84 8.89 -5.57
CA GLY A 301 -5.04 10.29 -5.91
C GLY A 301 -3.73 11.07 -6.01
N LEU A 302 -2.80 10.82 -5.09
CA LEU A 302 -1.46 11.40 -5.13
C LEU A 302 -0.66 10.88 -6.34
N GLY A 303 -0.70 9.56 -6.58
CA GLY A 303 -0.10 8.91 -7.75
C GLY A 303 -0.62 9.49 -9.07
N ALA A 304 -1.93 9.68 -9.18
CA ALA A 304 -2.61 10.23 -10.36
C ALA A 304 -2.60 11.77 -10.46
N ARG A 305 -1.93 12.47 -9.53
CA ARG A 305 -1.83 13.95 -9.48
C ARG A 305 -3.17 14.68 -9.25
N LEU A 306 -4.11 14.03 -8.58
CA LEU A 306 -5.40 14.62 -8.19
C LEU A 306 -5.34 15.37 -6.84
N CYS A 307 -4.32 15.10 -6.02
CA CYS A 307 -4.00 15.87 -4.82
C CYS A 307 -2.49 16.06 -4.67
N ALA A 308 -2.09 17.03 -3.85
CA ALA A 308 -0.69 17.32 -3.54
C ALA A 308 -0.25 16.66 -2.22
N PRO A 309 1.06 16.46 -1.97
CA PRO A 309 1.54 15.79 -0.76
C PRO A 309 0.98 16.35 0.57
N PRO A 310 0.90 17.69 0.79
CA PRO A 310 0.33 18.21 2.04
C PRO A 310 -1.15 17.88 2.23
N GLN A 311 -1.91 17.81 1.14
CA GLN A 311 -3.33 17.44 1.17
C GLN A 311 -3.48 15.94 1.46
N ALA A 312 -2.63 15.11 0.88
CA ALA A 312 -2.60 13.67 1.14
C ALA A 312 -2.24 13.35 2.61
N GLU A 313 -1.25 14.03 3.18
CA GLU A 313 -0.89 13.91 4.59
C GLU A 313 -2.07 14.29 5.51
N GLN A 314 -2.72 15.42 5.24
CA GLN A 314 -3.91 15.83 6.00
C GLN A 314 -5.05 14.83 5.88
N ALA A 315 -5.26 14.27 4.68
CA ALA A 315 -6.31 13.30 4.44
C ALA A 315 -6.10 12.00 5.23
N VAL A 316 -4.88 11.44 5.25
CA VAL A 316 -4.62 10.23 6.07
C VAL A 316 -4.73 10.50 7.56
N MET A 317 -4.36 11.70 8.04
CA MET A 317 -4.58 12.08 9.44
C MET A 317 -6.06 12.18 9.80
N ARG A 318 -6.92 12.68 8.88
CA ARG A 318 -8.38 12.66 9.07
C ARG A 318 -8.93 11.23 9.16
N VAL A 319 -8.37 10.29 8.38
CA VAL A 319 -8.73 8.88 8.48
C VAL A 319 -8.36 8.29 9.84
N ALA A 320 -7.17 8.59 10.37
CA ALA A 320 -6.76 8.16 11.70
C ALA A 320 -7.73 8.64 12.79
N ALA A 321 -8.01 9.95 12.80
CA ALA A 321 -8.95 10.54 13.75
C ALA A 321 -10.34 9.87 13.66
N ARG A 322 -10.83 9.61 12.44
CA ARG A 322 -12.10 8.93 12.23
C ARG A 322 -12.08 7.48 12.72
N ALA A 323 -10.97 6.76 12.56
CA ALA A 323 -10.82 5.40 13.09
C ALA A 323 -10.89 5.39 14.63
N GLN A 324 -10.24 6.36 15.28
CA GLN A 324 -10.22 6.52 16.74
C GLN A 324 -11.59 6.88 17.34
N GLU A 325 -12.46 7.56 16.58
CA GLU A 325 -13.84 7.83 17.01
C GLU A 325 -14.73 6.58 17.01
N VAL A 326 -14.41 5.58 16.17
CA VAL A 326 -15.28 4.44 15.89
C VAL A 326 -14.85 3.19 16.64
N TYR A 327 -13.54 2.98 16.77
CA TYR A 327 -12.92 1.76 17.29
C TYR A 327 -12.05 2.06 18.52
N GLY A 328 -11.90 1.09 19.42
CA GLY A 328 -11.04 1.20 20.61
C GLY A 328 -9.68 0.50 20.47
N SER A 329 -9.46 -0.27 19.41
CA SER A 329 -8.21 -1.03 19.20
C SER A 329 -8.00 -1.40 17.73
N TRP A 330 -6.76 -1.80 17.39
CA TRP A 330 -6.46 -2.34 16.08
C TRP A 330 -7.18 -3.67 15.82
N GLU A 331 -7.41 -4.49 16.85
CA GLU A 331 -8.16 -5.74 16.75
C GLU A 331 -9.62 -5.50 16.36
N GLU A 332 -10.27 -4.49 16.96
CA GLU A 332 -11.61 -4.09 16.57
C GLU A 332 -11.66 -3.52 15.14
N PHE A 333 -10.69 -2.68 14.76
CA PHE A 333 -10.56 -2.16 13.40
C PHE A 333 -10.36 -3.32 12.40
N ALA A 334 -9.49 -4.28 12.72
CA ALA A 334 -9.19 -5.45 11.91
C ALA A 334 -10.42 -6.33 11.68
N ALA A 335 -11.23 -6.55 12.72
CA ALA A 335 -12.47 -7.31 12.63
C ALA A 335 -13.54 -6.56 11.81
N GLY A 336 -13.65 -5.24 11.99
CA GLY A 336 -14.51 -4.36 11.18
C GLY A 336 -14.17 -4.41 9.70
N TYR A 337 -12.88 -4.26 9.38
CA TYR A 337 -12.38 -4.36 8.01
C TYR A 337 -12.68 -5.74 7.41
N ALA A 338 -12.42 -6.81 8.17
CA ALA A 338 -12.63 -8.16 7.71
C ALA A 338 -14.11 -8.44 7.39
N LEU A 339 -15.04 -8.03 8.27
CA LEU A 339 -16.47 -8.22 8.04
C LEU A 339 -16.95 -7.38 6.85
N GLY A 340 -16.56 -6.10 6.77
CA GLY A 340 -16.90 -5.24 5.65
C GLY A 340 -16.47 -5.87 4.32
N ARG A 341 -15.22 -6.33 4.25
CA ARG A 341 -14.68 -6.98 3.04
C ARG A 341 -15.41 -8.28 2.69
N ALA A 342 -15.76 -9.09 3.69
CA ALA A 342 -16.49 -10.33 3.47
C ALA A 342 -17.91 -10.09 2.96
N LEU A 343 -18.60 -9.07 3.48
CA LEU A 343 -19.91 -8.65 2.98
C LEU A 343 -19.83 -8.09 1.56
N ALA A 344 -18.80 -7.31 1.24
CA ALA A 344 -18.65 -6.70 -0.08
C ALA A 344 -18.29 -7.70 -1.19
N TYR A 345 -17.46 -8.72 -0.88
CA TYR A 345 -16.83 -9.53 -1.94
C TYR A 345 -17.04 -11.04 -1.82
N ASP A 346 -17.28 -11.59 -0.63
CA ASP A 346 -17.43 -13.05 -0.46
C ASP A 346 -18.89 -13.52 -0.53
N ASN A 347 -19.84 -12.71 -0.05
CA ASN A 347 -21.28 -13.07 -0.02
C ASN A 347 -21.58 -14.41 0.69
N GLY A 348 -20.68 -14.84 1.57
CA GLY A 348 -20.86 -15.94 2.50
C GLY A 348 -20.59 -17.32 1.90
N TRP A 349 -19.74 -17.34 0.88
CA TRP A 349 -19.21 -18.54 0.24
C TRP A 349 -18.02 -19.13 0.99
N PHE A 350 -17.33 -18.33 1.81
CA PHE A 350 -16.07 -18.71 2.47
C PHE A 350 -15.01 -19.16 1.45
N GLY A 351 -14.96 -18.47 0.31
CA GLY A 351 -14.11 -18.80 -0.83
C GLY A 351 -12.74 -18.09 -0.79
N PRO A 352 -12.10 -17.91 -1.95
CA PRO A 352 -10.82 -17.20 -2.06
C PRO A 352 -10.84 -15.79 -1.46
N ALA A 353 -11.96 -15.05 -1.62
CA ALA A 353 -12.11 -13.71 -1.04
C ALA A 353 -12.05 -13.73 0.49
N TYR A 354 -12.75 -14.67 1.14
CA TYR A 354 -12.65 -14.87 2.58
C TYR A 354 -11.25 -15.31 3.02
N ALA A 355 -10.64 -16.27 2.31
CA ALA A 355 -9.30 -16.76 2.63
C ALA A 355 -8.26 -15.64 2.59
N GLU A 356 -8.37 -14.75 1.61
CA GLU A 356 -7.55 -13.55 1.52
C GLU A 356 -7.83 -12.57 2.66
N THR A 357 -9.09 -12.32 3.02
CA THR A 357 -9.44 -11.48 4.17
C THR A 357 -8.81 -12.03 5.47
N ALA A 358 -8.90 -13.34 5.70
CA ALA A 358 -8.30 -14.00 6.85
C ALA A 358 -6.77 -13.97 6.81
N HIS A 359 -6.16 -14.00 5.62
CA HIS A 359 -4.72 -13.80 5.45
C HIS A 359 -4.31 -12.38 5.86
N LEU A 360 -4.95 -11.35 5.30
CA LEU A 360 -4.66 -9.94 5.62
C LEU A 360 -4.83 -9.65 7.12
N HIS A 361 -5.92 -10.14 7.72
CA HIS A 361 -6.17 -10.00 9.14
C HIS A 361 -5.03 -10.61 9.97
N ARG A 362 -4.60 -11.85 9.67
CA ARG A 362 -3.52 -12.51 10.41
C ARG A 362 -2.19 -11.81 10.24
N VAL A 363 -1.82 -11.43 9.01
CA VAL A 363 -0.57 -10.69 8.76
C VAL A 363 -0.53 -9.43 9.62
N LEU A 364 -1.61 -8.65 9.64
CA LEU A 364 -1.59 -7.38 10.33
C LEU A 364 -1.77 -7.49 11.85
N THR A 365 -2.49 -8.48 12.38
CA THR A 365 -2.66 -8.64 13.83
C THR A 365 -1.54 -9.45 14.49
N GLN A 366 -0.85 -10.32 13.74
CA GLN A 366 0.09 -11.31 14.31
C GLN A 366 1.55 -11.07 13.91
N ASP A 367 1.85 -10.51 12.74
CA ASP A 367 3.23 -10.26 12.34
C ASP A 367 3.89 -9.22 13.26
N PRO A 368 5.00 -9.51 13.95
CA PRO A 368 5.67 -8.57 14.85
C PRO A 368 6.10 -7.26 14.19
N ALA A 369 6.32 -7.23 12.88
CA ALA A 369 6.68 -6.03 12.12
C ALA A 369 5.45 -5.21 11.67
N SER A 370 4.23 -5.68 11.98
CA SER A 370 2.99 -5.02 11.59
C SER A 370 2.82 -3.64 12.25
N PRO A 371 2.31 -2.64 11.53
CA PRO A 371 1.94 -1.36 12.14
C PRO A 371 0.94 -1.51 13.27
N TRP A 372 0.01 -2.47 13.20
CA TRP A 372 -1.02 -2.68 14.23
C TRP A 372 -0.47 -3.27 15.53
N ARG A 373 0.78 -3.76 15.53
CA ARG A 373 1.48 -4.21 16.74
C ARG A 373 2.48 -3.16 17.25
N GLY A 374 3.01 -2.33 16.35
CA GLY A 374 4.02 -1.33 16.67
C GLY A 374 3.47 0.06 17.01
N LEU A 375 2.28 0.40 16.52
CA LEU A 375 1.62 1.68 16.77
C LEU A 375 0.52 1.54 17.82
N SER A 376 0.45 2.51 18.72
CA SER A 376 -0.74 2.66 19.56
C SER A 376 -1.95 3.05 18.70
N PHE A 377 -3.14 2.63 19.13
CA PHE A 377 -4.39 2.98 18.45
C PHE A 377 -4.82 4.43 18.73
N ASP A 378 -4.49 4.95 19.92
CA ASP A 378 -4.84 6.30 20.42
C ASP A 378 -3.93 7.43 19.93
#